data_AF-A0AA96ZVG4-F1
#
_entry.id   AF-A0AA96ZVG4-F1
#
_cell.length_a   1.000
_cell.length_b   1.000
_cell.length_c   1.000
_cell.angle_alpha   90.00
_cell.angle_beta   90.00
_cell.angle_gamma   90.00
#
_symmetry.space_group_name_H-M   'P 1'
#
loop_
_entity.id
_entity.type
_entity.pdbx_description
1 polymer ?
#
loop_
_entity_poly.entity_id
_entity_poly.type
_entity_poly.pdbx_seq_one_letter_code
_entity_poly.pdbx_strand_id
1 'polypeptide(L)'
;MEELNGYLEWSGKECTFYFKDGTLIIIPVKPIGLLGFQEKTFDFLWGTSAQYKNVCFLKGHIRQHGSSYHSIPAAVIVGKNNIEHREIGQIRAIQFSGTIVNMFYPPEQCIDDEKTIPDGKAIYLKDSENYKKEIKIKWKDDEFKIIFDILNPKLFFAHTGKNLIDVNSYLRIEFENDKDIEVVETYYTAIKHLFSFSNYRRDIGFDCIELFAYDDTRKGFLKISNLYTFNEEKKLPDKNESLHTLRFHHLESHFDKMMTFILDEKMLYDQIPKNEDVRHDINAETFLSMSSGFEYIFEMLYPQNLSKNNPLYDRTKK
;
A
#
# COMPACT_ATOMS: atom_id res chain seq x y z
N MET A 1 -8.80 -9.24 8.77
CA MET A 1 -8.58 -9.06 10.22
C MET A 1 -9.90 -9.41 10.88
N GLU A 2 -9.92 -10.39 11.78
CA GLU A 2 -11.17 -11.06 12.17
C GLU A 2 -12.02 -10.30 13.18
N GLU A 3 -11.44 -9.49 14.08
CA GLU A 3 -12.15 -8.56 14.98
C GLU A 3 -11.12 -7.88 15.90
N LEU A 4 -11.37 -6.64 16.35
CA LEU A 4 -10.51 -5.93 17.29
C LEU A 4 -11.37 -5.16 18.30
N ASN A 5 -11.06 -5.24 19.58
CA ASN A 5 -11.73 -4.47 20.63
C ASN A 5 -10.71 -3.91 21.62
N GLY A 6 -11.10 -2.91 22.39
CA GLY A 6 -10.22 -2.27 23.36
C GLY A 6 -10.76 -0.96 23.89
N TYR A 7 -9.84 -0.08 24.25
CA TYR A 7 -10.09 1.20 24.88
C TYR A 7 -9.46 2.32 24.08
N LEU A 8 -10.14 3.46 24.00
CA LEU A 8 -9.62 4.68 23.40
C LEU A 8 -10.19 5.90 24.10
N GLU A 9 -9.62 7.06 23.81
CA GLU A 9 -10.18 8.34 24.24
C GLU A 9 -10.79 9.06 23.04
N TRP A 10 -12.04 9.52 23.19
CA TRP A 10 -12.70 10.34 22.18
C TRP A 10 -13.34 11.57 22.81
N SER A 11 -12.94 12.76 22.34
CA SER A 11 -13.43 14.06 22.87
C SER A 11 -13.31 14.19 24.39
N GLY A 12 -12.17 13.78 24.98
CA GLY A 12 -11.94 13.88 26.42
C GLY A 12 -12.64 12.81 27.27
N LYS A 13 -13.21 11.77 26.62
CA LYS A 13 -13.96 10.71 27.30
C LYS A 13 -13.36 9.35 27.01
N GLU A 14 -13.18 8.57 28.08
CA GLU A 14 -12.88 7.15 27.98
C GLU A 14 -14.02 6.41 27.28
N CYS A 15 -13.66 5.65 26.26
CA CYS A 15 -14.56 4.84 25.47
C CYS A 15 -13.99 3.43 25.32
N THR A 16 -14.87 2.45 25.25
CA THR A 16 -14.53 1.15 24.65
C THR A 16 -14.74 1.24 23.14
N PHE A 17 -13.99 0.46 22.39
CA PHE A 17 -14.21 0.31 20.96
C PHE A 17 -14.35 -1.14 20.55
N TYR A 18 -15.10 -1.35 19.47
CA TYR A 18 -15.23 -2.59 18.75
C TYR A 18 -15.06 -2.30 17.27
N PHE A 19 -14.19 -3.05 16.60
CA PHE A 19 -13.88 -2.88 15.19
C PHE A 19 -14.03 -4.22 14.47
N LYS A 20 -14.92 -4.23 13.49
CA LYS A 20 -15.26 -5.41 12.69
C LYS A 20 -15.68 -4.99 11.29
N ASP A 21 -15.25 -5.75 10.29
CA ASP A 21 -15.65 -5.56 8.89
C ASP A 21 -15.52 -4.11 8.39
N GLY A 22 -14.42 -3.44 8.73
CA GLY A 22 -14.16 -2.06 8.34
C GLY A 22 -14.89 -1.00 9.18
N THR A 23 -15.78 -1.41 10.09
CA THR A 23 -16.59 -0.50 10.91
C THR A 23 -16.04 -0.40 12.33
N LEU A 24 -15.77 0.84 12.78
CA LEU A 24 -15.41 1.19 14.14
C LEU A 24 -16.65 1.65 14.91
N ILE A 25 -16.97 0.96 16.00
CA ILE A 25 -18.00 1.32 16.96
C ILE A 25 -17.31 1.77 18.25
N ILE A 26 -17.63 2.97 18.72
CA ILE A 26 -17.10 3.58 19.94
C ILE A 26 -18.24 3.73 20.93
N ILE A 27 -18.06 3.19 22.14
CA ILE A 27 -19.05 3.20 23.20
C ILE A 27 -18.44 3.92 24.41
N PRO A 28 -18.93 5.13 24.74
CA PRO A 28 -18.49 5.84 25.93
C PRO A 28 -18.79 5.06 27.20
N VAL A 29 -17.84 5.05 28.15
CA VAL A 29 -18.01 4.37 29.44
C VAL A 29 -19.11 5.03 30.28
N LYS A 30 -19.27 6.35 30.15
CA LYS A 30 -20.36 7.11 30.76
C LYS A 30 -21.38 7.53 29.70
N PRO A 31 -22.69 7.37 29.96
CA PRO A 31 -23.73 7.67 28.99
C PRO A 31 -23.63 9.13 28.52
N ILE A 32 -23.74 9.32 27.20
CA ILE A 32 -23.82 10.65 26.59
C ILE A 32 -25.24 11.16 26.82
N GLY A 33 -25.37 12.38 27.36
CA GLY A 33 -26.63 13.10 27.29
C GLY A 33 -27.03 13.33 25.82
N LEU A 34 -28.33 13.38 25.53
CA LEU A 34 -28.95 13.53 24.21
C LEU A 34 -28.67 14.89 23.50
N LEU A 35 -27.60 15.60 23.85
CA LEU A 35 -27.29 16.92 23.31
C LEU A 35 -26.44 16.79 22.04
N GLY A 36 -27.04 17.29 20.95
CA GLY A 36 -26.54 17.37 19.57
C GLY A 36 -25.06 17.15 19.36
N PHE A 37 -24.69 15.92 19.00
CA PHE A 37 -23.37 15.65 18.46
C PHE A 37 -23.29 16.18 17.03
N GLN A 38 -22.25 16.96 16.77
CA GLN A 38 -21.85 17.35 15.42
C GLN A 38 -20.90 16.29 14.88
N GLU A 39 -21.10 15.89 13.62
CA GLU A 39 -20.17 15.03 12.90
C GLU A 39 -18.75 15.59 13.00
N LYS A 40 -17.78 14.72 13.31
CA LYS A 40 -16.37 15.09 13.43
C LYS A 40 -15.51 14.13 12.65
N THR A 41 -14.45 14.67 12.07
CA THR A 41 -13.38 13.90 11.43
C THR A 41 -12.23 13.68 12.40
N PHE A 42 -11.46 12.63 12.16
CA PHE A 42 -10.15 12.44 12.77
C PHE A 42 -9.13 12.01 11.72
N ASP A 43 -7.91 12.50 11.84
CA ASP A 43 -6.77 12.00 11.06
C ASP A 43 -6.19 10.75 11.69
N PHE A 44 -6.00 10.80 13.01
CA PHE A 44 -5.46 9.72 13.82
C PHE A 44 -6.31 9.54 15.07
N LEU A 45 -6.77 8.32 15.32
CA LEU A 45 -7.46 7.95 16.55
C LEU A 45 -6.72 6.79 17.21
N TRP A 46 -6.07 7.08 18.34
CA TRP A 46 -5.25 6.15 19.08
C TRP A 46 -6.07 5.37 20.11
N GLY A 47 -5.70 4.10 20.31
CA GLY A 47 -6.28 3.25 21.34
C GLY A 47 -5.39 2.07 21.68
N THR A 48 -5.85 1.30 22.64
CA THR A 48 -5.19 0.08 23.11
C THR A 48 -6.17 -1.07 23.02
N SER A 49 -5.82 -2.12 22.29
CA SER A 49 -6.64 -3.32 22.20
C SER A 49 -6.75 -4.03 23.56
N ALA A 50 -7.74 -4.90 23.74
CA ALA A 50 -7.86 -5.75 24.92
C ALA A 50 -6.67 -6.70 25.12
N GLN A 51 -5.86 -6.91 24.07
CA GLN A 51 -4.60 -7.66 24.11
C GLN A 51 -3.37 -6.78 24.37
N TYR A 52 -3.58 -5.53 24.78
CA TYR A 52 -2.55 -4.52 25.06
C TYR A 52 -1.68 -4.10 23.86
N LYS A 53 -2.17 -4.31 22.64
CA LYS A 53 -1.56 -3.76 21.42
C LYS A 53 -1.96 -2.30 21.25
N ASN A 54 -1.00 -1.46 20.88
CA ASN A 54 -1.29 -0.12 20.36
C ASN A 54 -2.05 -0.24 19.04
N VAL A 55 -3.09 0.57 18.89
CA VAL A 55 -3.94 0.63 17.71
C VAL A 55 -4.06 2.08 17.27
N CYS A 56 -3.95 2.32 15.97
CA CYS A 56 -4.21 3.63 15.38
C CYS A 56 -5.20 3.47 14.22
N PHE A 57 -6.34 4.13 14.30
CA PHE A 57 -7.29 4.25 13.19
C PHE A 57 -6.93 5.50 12.38
N LEU A 58 -6.86 5.36 11.06
CA LEU A 58 -6.48 6.42 10.12
C LEU A 58 -7.72 6.95 9.39
N LYS A 59 -7.84 8.28 9.31
CA LYS A 59 -8.81 9.03 8.48
C LYS A 59 -10.23 8.48 8.58
N GLY A 60 -11.01 8.98 9.54
CA GLY A 60 -12.39 8.54 9.73
C GLY A 60 -13.37 9.68 9.96
N HIS A 61 -14.64 9.38 9.68
CA HIS A 61 -15.78 10.26 9.93
C HIS A 61 -16.63 9.64 11.02
N ILE A 62 -16.71 10.31 12.17
CA ILE A 62 -17.48 9.84 13.31
C ILE A 62 -18.89 10.41 13.26
N ARG A 63 -19.87 9.50 13.30
CA ARG A 63 -21.31 9.78 13.41
C ARG A 63 -21.88 9.20 14.69
N GLN A 64 -22.76 9.94 15.36
CA GLN A 64 -23.48 9.41 16.51
C GLN A 64 -24.67 8.57 16.05
N HIS A 65 -24.82 7.37 16.62
CA HIS A 65 -25.98 6.51 16.46
C HIS A 65 -26.46 6.05 17.83
N GLY A 66 -27.54 6.69 18.33
CA GLY A 66 -28.04 6.47 19.69
C GLY A 66 -26.99 6.83 20.75
N SER A 67 -26.63 5.86 21.60
CA SER A 67 -25.61 6.01 22.65
C SER A 67 -24.18 5.66 22.21
N SER A 68 -23.98 5.34 20.93
CA SER A 68 -22.68 4.93 20.37
C SER A 68 -22.23 5.87 19.25
N TYR A 69 -20.94 5.84 18.92
CA TYR A 69 -20.40 6.47 17.74
C TYR A 69 -19.91 5.42 16.74
N HIS A 70 -20.04 5.74 15.46
CA HIS A 70 -19.70 4.86 14.34
C HIS A 70 -18.77 5.59 13.39
N SER A 71 -17.77 4.90 12.85
CA SER A 71 -16.86 5.41 11.83
C SER A 71 -16.41 4.29 10.90
N ILE A 72 -16.13 4.63 9.65
CA ILE A 72 -15.44 3.77 8.69
C ILE A 72 -14.07 4.40 8.46
N PRO A 73 -13.04 4.00 9.22
CA PRO A 73 -11.68 4.49 9.01
C PRO A 73 -11.12 3.96 7.68
N ALA A 74 -10.29 4.76 7.01
CA ALA A 74 -9.63 4.35 5.77
C ALA A 74 -8.68 3.16 6.00
N ALA A 75 -8.01 3.12 7.15
CA ALA A 75 -7.12 2.04 7.52
C ALA A 75 -6.93 1.92 9.04
N VAL A 76 -6.37 0.79 9.47
CA VAL A 76 -6.05 0.50 10.87
C VAL A 76 -4.64 -0.05 10.99
N ILE A 77 -3.86 0.53 11.89
CA ILE A 77 -2.53 0.05 12.27
C ILE A 77 -2.63 -0.66 13.61
N VAL A 78 -2.13 -1.89 13.67
CA VAL A 78 -2.11 -2.69 14.89
C VAL A 78 -0.67 -3.07 15.22
N GLY A 79 -0.20 -2.60 16.38
CA GLY A 79 1.11 -2.92 16.91
C GLY A 79 1.30 -4.40 17.22
N LYS A 80 2.55 -4.87 17.21
CA LYS A 80 2.91 -6.18 17.76
C LYS A 80 2.99 -6.12 19.28
N ASN A 81 2.53 -7.18 19.95
CA ASN A 81 2.76 -7.37 21.39
C ASN A 81 4.26 -7.51 21.67
N ASN A 82 4.70 -6.94 22.79
CA ASN A 82 6.02 -7.16 23.41
C ASN A 82 7.24 -6.48 22.77
N ILE A 83 7.10 -5.32 22.12
CA ILE A 83 8.27 -4.46 21.90
C ILE A 83 8.23 -3.36 22.95
N GLU A 84 8.81 -3.67 24.11
CA GLU A 84 9.18 -2.67 25.10
C GLU A 84 9.97 -1.58 24.35
N HIS A 85 9.49 -0.34 24.42
CA HIS A 85 10.16 0.88 23.96
C HIS A 85 10.04 1.34 22.50
N ARG A 86 9.18 0.75 21.64
CA ARG A 86 8.98 1.31 20.28
C ARG A 86 7.53 1.58 19.94
N GLU A 87 7.22 2.87 19.87
CA GLU A 87 5.92 3.38 19.49
C GLU A 87 5.73 3.33 17.98
N ILE A 88 4.47 3.34 17.53
CA ILE A 88 4.09 3.33 16.11
C ILE A 88 4.63 4.58 15.36
N GLY A 89 5.18 5.59 16.05
CA GLY A 89 5.82 6.78 15.49
C GLY A 89 7.33 6.70 15.21
N GLN A 90 7.98 5.53 15.32
CA GLN A 90 9.41 5.36 14.98
C GLN A 90 9.59 4.50 13.73
N ILE A 91 9.00 4.94 12.62
CA ILE A 91 8.98 4.15 11.38
C ILE A 91 10.29 4.35 10.62
N ARG A 92 10.97 3.24 10.36
CA ARG A 92 12.20 3.16 9.55
C ARG A 92 12.01 2.41 8.25
N ALA A 93 10.97 1.59 8.14
CA ALA A 93 10.59 1.01 6.87
C ALA A 93 9.11 0.66 6.77
N ILE A 94 8.61 0.67 5.54
CA ILE A 94 7.27 0.19 5.15
C ILE A 94 7.45 -0.92 4.12
N GLN A 95 6.93 -2.11 4.40
CA GLN A 95 7.01 -3.26 3.51
C GLN A 95 5.64 -3.64 2.96
N PHE A 96 5.58 -3.91 1.67
CA PHE A 96 4.41 -4.38 0.94
C PHE A 96 4.70 -5.77 0.37
N SER A 97 3.79 -6.70 0.58
CA SER A 97 3.86 -8.03 -0.02
C SER A 97 2.49 -8.53 -0.44
N GLY A 98 2.50 -9.46 -1.38
CA GLY A 98 1.30 -10.12 -1.88
C GLY A 98 1.35 -10.37 -3.37
N THR A 99 0.23 -10.87 -3.89
CA THR A 99 0.12 -11.33 -5.28
C THR A 99 0.55 -10.27 -6.30
N ILE A 100 0.14 -9.01 -6.10
CA ILE A 100 0.49 -7.91 -7.01
C ILE A 100 2.00 -7.59 -7.03
N VAL A 101 2.67 -7.77 -5.87
CA VAL A 101 4.11 -7.58 -5.73
C VAL A 101 4.85 -8.73 -6.42
N ASN A 102 4.36 -9.96 -6.27
CA ASN A 102 4.89 -11.12 -6.97
C ASN A 102 4.76 -10.97 -8.50
N MET A 103 3.66 -10.42 -9.00
CA MET A 103 3.51 -10.19 -10.45
C MET A 103 4.50 -9.16 -10.99
N PHE A 104 4.72 -8.07 -10.25
CA PHE A 104 5.65 -7.00 -10.63
C PHE A 104 7.12 -7.43 -10.51
N TYR A 105 7.44 -8.16 -9.45
CA TYR A 105 8.76 -8.70 -9.13
C TYR A 105 8.66 -10.22 -8.91
N PRO A 106 8.72 -11.04 -9.97
CA PRO A 106 8.50 -12.49 -9.88
C PRO A 106 9.46 -13.18 -8.90
N PRO A 107 8.96 -13.95 -7.90
CA PRO A 107 9.83 -14.64 -6.95
C PRO A 107 10.66 -15.76 -7.59
N GLU A 108 10.29 -16.26 -8.77
CA GLU A 108 11.04 -17.27 -9.53
C GLU A 108 12.46 -16.80 -9.87
N GLN A 109 12.72 -15.48 -9.86
CA GLN A 109 14.03 -14.90 -10.10
C GLN A 109 15.10 -15.38 -9.10
N CYS A 110 14.72 -15.80 -7.88
CA CYS A 110 15.68 -16.35 -6.92
C CYS A 110 16.12 -17.78 -7.23
N ILE A 111 15.48 -18.49 -8.17
CA ILE A 111 15.82 -19.87 -8.52
C ILE A 111 17.12 -19.88 -9.34
N ASP A 112 18.02 -20.79 -8.98
CA ASP A 112 19.24 -21.12 -9.72
C ASP A 112 18.94 -22.31 -10.64
N ASP A 113 18.52 -22.02 -11.87
CA ASP A 113 18.14 -23.03 -12.86
C ASP A 113 19.31 -23.96 -13.24
N GLU A 114 20.55 -23.47 -13.15
CA GLU A 114 21.75 -24.24 -13.50
C GLU A 114 22.06 -25.31 -12.46
N LYS A 115 21.82 -25.01 -11.17
CA LYS A 115 22.03 -25.97 -10.07
C LYS A 115 20.81 -26.81 -9.74
N THR A 116 19.61 -26.35 -10.13
CA THR A 116 18.35 -27.05 -9.88
C THR A 116 18.32 -28.39 -10.61
N ILE A 117 18.02 -29.47 -9.87
CA ILE A 117 18.04 -30.82 -10.41
C ILE A 117 16.76 -31.01 -11.24
N PRO A 118 16.85 -31.41 -12.53
CA PRO A 118 15.69 -31.78 -13.32
C PRO A 118 14.90 -32.88 -12.58
N ASP A 119 13.57 -32.80 -12.58
CA ASP A 119 12.60 -33.59 -11.79
C ASP A 119 12.17 -33.01 -10.43
N GLY A 120 12.63 -31.80 -10.06
CA GLY A 120 12.12 -31.09 -8.87
C GLY A 120 12.53 -31.71 -7.53
N LYS A 121 13.51 -32.61 -7.53
CA LYS A 121 14.03 -33.26 -6.31
C LYS A 121 14.82 -32.31 -5.41
N ALA A 122 15.37 -31.23 -5.99
CA ALA A 122 16.01 -30.15 -5.24
C ALA A 122 15.94 -28.85 -6.04
N ILE A 123 15.49 -27.77 -5.40
CA ILE A 123 15.50 -26.39 -5.93
C ILE A 123 16.63 -25.65 -5.24
N TYR A 124 17.55 -25.09 -6.02
CA TYR A 124 18.63 -24.26 -5.50
C TYR A 124 18.25 -22.79 -5.65
N LEU A 125 18.56 -22.00 -4.62
CA LEU A 125 18.35 -20.56 -4.62
C LEU A 125 19.68 -19.86 -4.88
N LYS A 126 19.66 -18.83 -5.72
CA LYS A 126 20.76 -17.89 -5.90
C LYS A 126 21.04 -17.17 -4.58
N ASP A 127 22.23 -16.60 -4.45
CA ASP A 127 22.51 -15.65 -3.37
C ASP A 127 21.71 -14.35 -3.57
N SER A 128 21.33 -13.68 -2.48
CA SER A 128 20.48 -12.49 -2.50
C SER A 128 21.04 -11.36 -3.36
N GLU A 129 22.37 -11.24 -3.46
CA GLU A 129 23.04 -10.26 -4.32
C GLU A 129 22.65 -10.38 -5.81
N ASN A 130 22.17 -11.55 -6.25
CA ASN A 130 21.80 -11.79 -7.64
C ASN A 130 20.33 -11.43 -7.96
N TYR A 131 19.47 -11.29 -6.95
CA TYR A 131 18.05 -10.98 -7.15
C TYR A 131 17.54 -9.84 -6.27
N LYS A 132 18.34 -9.30 -5.36
CA LYS A 132 17.99 -8.12 -4.58
C LYS A 132 18.28 -6.89 -5.43
N LYS A 133 17.33 -5.96 -5.49
CA LYS A 133 17.50 -4.66 -6.16
C LYS A 133 17.27 -3.56 -5.16
N GLU A 134 18.20 -2.60 -5.14
CA GLU A 134 18.14 -1.42 -4.28
C GLU A 134 18.21 -0.17 -5.15
N ILE A 135 17.27 0.74 -4.95
CA ILE A 135 17.18 1.98 -5.73
C ILE A 135 17.07 3.13 -4.74
N LYS A 136 17.99 4.09 -4.85
CA LYS A 136 17.94 5.31 -4.04
C LYS A 136 17.04 6.32 -4.73
N ILE A 137 16.11 6.87 -3.97
CA ILE A 137 15.17 7.90 -4.43
C ILE A 137 15.44 9.17 -3.64
N LYS A 138 15.57 10.27 -4.37
CA LYS A 138 15.61 11.62 -3.79
C LYS A 138 14.32 12.33 -4.17
N TRP A 139 13.55 12.75 -3.17
CA TRP A 139 12.29 13.44 -3.37
C TRP A 139 12.16 14.58 -2.37
N LYS A 140 12.08 15.81 -2.87
CA LYS A 140 12.14 17.04 -2.06
C LYS A 140 13.38 17.01 -1.15
N ASP A 141 13.19 17.18 0.16
CA ASP A 141 14.24 17.15 1.18
C ASP A 141 14.44 15.75 1.80
N ASP A 142 13.82 14.70 1.25
CA ASP A 142 13.92 13.33 1.74
C ASP A 142 14.74 12.44 0.79
N GLU A 143 15.57 11.57 1.38
CA GLU A 143 16.30 10.51 0.68
C GLU A 143 15.95 9.17 1.34
N PHE A 144 15.49 8.23 0.51
CA PHE A 144 15.09 6.91 0.97
C PHE A 144 15.46 5.85 -0.07
N LYS A 145 15.41 4.58 0.33
CA LYS A 145 15.70 3.45 -0.54
C LYS A 145 14.43 2.65 -0.79
N ILE A 146 14.24 2.22 -2.02
CA ILE A 146 13.27 1.17 -2.36
C ILE A 146 14.05 -0.11 -2.61
N ILE A 147 13.68 -1.16 -1.90
CA ILE A 147 14.27 -2.49 -1.99
C ILE A 147 13.23 -3.46 -2.56
N PHE A 148 13.60 -4.14 -3.63
CA PHE A 148 12.90 -5.31 -4.14
C PHE A 148 13.71 -6.55 -3.80
N ASP A 149 13.07 -7.49 -3.13
CA ASP A 149 13.74 -8.69 -2.63
C ASP A 149 12.70 -9.80 -2.39
N ILE A 150 13.18 -11.01 -2.12
CA ILE A 150 12.35 -12.20 -1.99
C ILE A 150 12.48 -12.71 -0.55
N LEU A 151 11.33 -12.89 0.12
CA LEU A 151 11.27 -13.48 1.46
C LEU A 151 11.81 -14.90 1.40
N ASN A 152 13.06 -15.06 1.85
CA ASN A 152 13.73 -16.35 1.82
C ASN A 152 13.07 -17.31 2.82
N PRO A 153 12.57 -18.48 2.38
CA PRO A 153 11.88 -19.42 3.23
C PRO A 153 12.78 -20.02 4.31
N LYS A 154 14.13 -19.95 4.18
CA LYS A 154 15.11 -20.45 5.16
C LYS A 154 14.90 -19.91 6.60
N LEU A 155 14.23 -18.77 6.77
CA LEU A 155 13.92 -18.16 8.08
C LEU A 155 12.52 -18.49 8.63
N PHE A 156 11.64 -19.13 7.83
CA PHE A 156 10.24 -19.40 8.16
C PHE A 156 9.93 -20.85 8.56
N PHE A 157 10.90 -21.77 8.44
CA PHE A 157 10.68 -23.20 8.62
C PHE A 157 10.40 -23.67 10.05
N ALA A 158 10.49 -22.80 11.05
CA ALA A 158 10.30 -23.25 12.43
C ALA A 158 8.80 -23.43 12.80
N HIS A 159 7.84 -22.64 12.28
CA HIS A 159 6.54 -22.54 12.95
C HIS A 159 5.26 -22.32 12.10
N THR A 160 5.25 -22.34 10.76
CA THR A 160 4.06 -21.86 10.00
C THR A 160 3.37 -22.84 9.07
N GLY A 161 3.79 -24.10 8.94
CA GLY A 161 3.08 -25.10 8.13
C GLY A 161 2.95 -24.78 6.62
N LYS A 162 3.74 -23.83 6.10
CA LYS A 162 3.81 -23.49 4.67
C LYS A 162 4.83 -24.38 3.95
N ASN A 163 4.54 -24.73 2.70
CA ASN A 163 5.42 -25.58 1.87
C ASN A 163 6.73 -24.85 1.55
N LEU A 164 7.79 -25.61 1.25
CA LEU A 164 9.11 -25.13 0.81
C LEU A 164 9.09 -24.17 -0.40
N ILE A 165 7.94 -24.05 -1.07
CA ILE A 165 7.76 -23.43 -2.39
C ILE A 165 7.08 -22.04 -2.30
N ASP A 166 6.56 -21.63 -1.13
CA ASP A 166 5.84 -20.36 -1.00
C ASP A 166 6.80 -19.14 -0.83
N VAL A 167 7.70 -18.95 -1.79
CA VAL A 167 8.53 -17.75 -1.92
C VAL A 167 7.66 -16.56 -2.32
N ASN A 168 7.83 -15.43 -1.63
CA ASN A 168 7.07 -14.21 -1.92
C ASN A 168 8.01 -13.04 -2.04
N SER A 169 7.80 -12.22 -3.05
CA SER A 169 8.49 -10.96 -3.23
C SER A 169 7.91 -9.90 -2.30
N TYR A 170 8.78 -8.96 -1.92
CA TYR A 170 8.37 -7.78 -1.19
C TYR A 170 9.01 -6.52 -1.79
N LEU A 171 8.28 -5.42 -1.66
CA LEU A 171 8.80 -4.08 -1.86
C LEU A 171 8.92 -3.44 -0.49
N ARG A 172 10.10 -2.95 -0.12
CA ARG A 172 10.31 -2.20 1.13
C ARG A 172 10.86 -0.82 0.86
N ILE A 173 10.24 0.18 1.46
CA ILE A 173 10.77 1.54 1.54
C ILE A 173 11.55 1.65 2.84
N GLU A 174 12.82 2.02 2.78
CA GLU A 174 13.69 2.20 3.95
C GLU A 174 14.13 3.66 4.07
N PHE A 175 13.91 4.25 5.24
CA PHE A 175 14.26 5.63 5.56
C PHE A 175 15.60 5.70 6.30
N GLU A 176 16.33 6.80 6.11
CA GLU A 176 17.57 7.09 6.84
C GLU A 176 17.33 7.61 8.26
N ASN A 177 16.16 8.20 8.53
CA ASN A 177 15.75 8.74 9.83
C ASN A 177 14.39 8.18 10.22
N ASP A 178 14.08 8.19 11.52
CA ASP A 178 12.74 7.84 12.02
C ASP A 178 11.70 8.78 11.40
N LYS A 179 10.56 8.20 11.03
CA LYS A 179 9.41 8.91 10.47
C LYS A 179 8.18 8.68 11.33
N ASP A 180 7.37 9.72 11.46
CA ASP A 180 6.08 9.66 12.11
C ASP A 180 5.02 8.97 11.22
N ILE A 181 3.85 8.72 11.80
CA ILE A 181 2.77 7.94 11.19
C ILE A 181 2.21 8.57 9.91
N GLU A 182 2.34 9.89 9.77
CA GLU A 182 1.88 10.70 8.64
C GLU A 182 2.51 10.25 7.31
N VAL A 183 3.74 9.71 7.35
CA VAL A 183 4.40 9.27 6.10
C VAL A 183 3.73 8.04 5.51
N VAL A 184 3.03 7.24 6.32
CA VAL A 184 2.40 5.99 5.87
C VAL A 184 1.39 6.26 4.76
N GLU A 185 0.57 7.30 4.89
CA GLU A 185 -0.43 7.66 3.86
C GLU A 185 0.23 8.05 2.53
N THR A 186 1.27 8.88 2.59
CA THR A 186 2.01 9.37 1.41
C THR A 186 2.61 8.21 0.63
N TYR A 187 3.38 7.35 1.33
CA TYR A 187 4.08 6.25 0.68
C TYR A 187 3.16 5.08 0.32
N TYR A 188 2.11 4.81 1.12
CA TYR A 188 1.07 3.85 0.75
C TYR A 188 0.40 4.25 -0.57
N THR A 189 -0.01 5.51 -0.68
CA THR A 189 -0.65 6.03 -1.89
C THR A 189 0.26 5.94 -3.09
N ALA A 190 1.52 6.39 -2.96
CA ALA A 190 2.52 6.31 -4.03
C ALA A 190 2.79 4.86 -4.50
N ILE A 191 2.88 3.91 -3.58
CA ILE A 191 3.08 2.50 -3.95
C ILE A 191 1.82 1.92 -4.57
N LYS A 192 0.62 2.19 -4.03
CA LYS A 192 -0.64 1.78 -4.65
C LYS A 192 -0.73 2.29 -6.09
N HIS A 193 -0.38 3.55 -6.30
CA HIS A 193 -0.27 4.23 -7.58
C HIS A 193 0.73 3.59 -8.56
N LEU A 194 1.93 3.23 -8.09
CA LEU A 194 2.89 2.45 -8.87
C LEU A 194 2.28 1.13 -9.36
N PHE A 195 1.63 0.39 -8.46
CA PHE A 195 1.04 -0.90 -8.81
C PHE A 195 -0.22 -0.76 -9.66
N SER A 196 -0.97 0.33 -9.51
CA SER A 196 -2.10 0.66 -10.38
C SER A 196 -1.65 0.96 -11.79
N PHE A 197 -0.55 1.71 -11.95
CA PHE A 197 0.08 1.95 -13.24
C PHE A 197 0.55 0.63 -13.86
N SER A 198 1.32 -0.16 -13.12
CA SER A 198 1.94 -1.37 -13.67
C SER A 198 0.93 -2.44 -14.06
N ASN A 199 -0.24 -2.48 -13.42
CA ASN A 199 -1.30 -3.44 -13.73
C ASN A 199 -2.47 -2.83 -14.50
N TYR A 200 -2.40 -1.54 -14.83
CA TYR A 200 -3.47 -0.78 -15.48
C TYR A 200 -4.86 -0.96 -14.84
N ARG A 201 -4.92 -0.95 -13.50
CA ARG A 201 -6.19 -1.01 -12.74
C ARG A 201 -6.07 -0.24 -11.42
N ARG A 202 -7.12 0.47 -11.00
CA ARG A 202 -7.10 1.26 -9.74
C ARG A 202 -7.30 0.41 -8.49
N ASP A 203 -8.07 -0.68 -8.59
CA ASP A 203 -8.33 -1.59 -7.48
C ASP A 203 -7.13 -2.51 -7.24
N ILE A 204 -6.15 -1.97 -6.51
CA ILE A 204 -4.98 -2.69 -6.04
C ILE A 204 -5.10 -2.90 -4.54
N GLY A 205 -4.89 -4.15 -4.13
CA GLY A 205 -4.72 -4.57 -2.75
C GLY A 205 -3.36 -5.21 -2.52
N PHE A 206 -2.88 -5.07 -1.29
CA PHE A 206 -1.72 -5.81 -0.78
C PHE A 206 -2.21 -6.86 0.21
N ASP A 207 -1.55 -8.02 0.23
CA ASP A 207 -1.91 -9.10 1.14
C ASP A 207 -1.42 -8.77 2.55
N CYS A 208 -0.24 -8.15 2.66
CA CYS A 208 0.33 -7.70 3.91
C CYS A 208 1.06 -6.37 3.73
N ILE A 209 0.90 -5.49 4.72
CA ILE A 209 1.65 -4.25 4.84
C ILE A 209 2.18 -4.17 6.28
N GLU A 210 3.49 -4.02 6.41
CA GLU A 210 4.20 -4.12 7.69
C GLU A 210 5.05 -2.87 7.91
N LEU A 211 5.02 -2.33 9.13
CA LEU A 211 5.90 -1.22 9.51
C LEU A 211 7.03 -1.76 10.39
N PHE A 212 8.22 -1.20 10.21
CA PHE A 212 9.43 -1.60 10.93
C PHE A 212 10.11 -0.40 11.56
N ALA A 213 10.75 -0.64 12.70
CA ALA A 213 11.75 0.25 13.28
C ALA A 213 13.14 -0.37 13.13
N TYR A 214 14.20 0.43 13.20
CA TYR A 214 15.59 -0.07 13.06
C TYR A 214 16.20 -0.36 14.43
N ASP A 215 16.50 -1.63 14.73
CA ASP A 215 17.13 -2.06 15.98
C ASP A 215 18.65 -1.92 15.87
N ASP A 216 19.21 -0.89 16.51
CA ASP A 216 20.66 -0.63 16.54
C ASP A 216 21.45 -1.77 17.18
N THR A 217 20.85 -2.48 18.15
CA THR A 217 21.51 -3.59 18.87
C THR A 217 21.69 -4.78 17.95
N ARG A 218 20.65 -5.10 17.16
CA ARG A 218 20.66 -6.21 16.20
C ARG A 218 21.12 -5.81 14.80
N LYS A 219 21.36 -4.51 14.58
CA LYS A 219 21.67 -3.89 13.28
C LYS A 219 20.69 -4.34 12.19
N GLY A 220 19.40 -4.28 12.47
CA GLY A 220 18.38 -4.80 11.57
C GLY A 220 16.99 -4.29 11.82
N PHE A 221 16.07 -4.57 10.90
CA PHE A 221 14.68 -4.12 10.99
C PHE A 221 13.86 -5.04 11.90
N LEU A 222 13.17 -4.43 12.87
CA LEU A 222 12.21 -5.09 13.75
C LEU A 222 10.80 -4.66 13.36
N LYS A 223 9.95 -5.64 13.03
CA LYS A 223 8.53 -5.39 12.72
C LYS A 223 7.81 -4.86 13.95
N ILE A 224 7.25 -3.65 13.86
CA ILE A 224 6.53 -2.98 14.95
C ILE A 224 5.00 -3.06 14.80
N SER A 225 4.48 -3.13 13.57
CA SER A 225 3.03 -3.18 13.35
C SER A 225 2.63 -3.79 11.99
N ASN A 226 1.33 -4.04 11.85
CA ASN A 226 0.67 -4.32 10.58
C ASN A 226 -0.29 -3.17 10.24
N LEU A 227 -0.34 -2.78 8.97
CA LEU A 227 -1.35 -1.89 8.42
C LEU A 227 -2.43 -2.72 7.70
N TYR A 228 -3.69 -2.48 8.02
CA TYR A 228 -4.85 -3.09 7.39
C TYR A 228 -5.66 -2.02 6.68
N THR A 229 -5.90 -2.22 5.38
CA THR A 229 -6.75 -1.36 4.57
C THR A 229 -8.03 -2.10 4.20
N PHE A 230 -9.13 -1.37 4.15
CA PHE A 230 -10.48 -1.90 3.91
C PHE A 230 -10.97 -1.39 2.55
N ASN A 231 -10.42 -1.96 1.47
CA ASN A 231 -10.98 -1.78 0.13
C ASN A 231 -12.12 -2.79 -0.07
N GLU A 232 -13.24 -2.32 -0.63
CA GLU A 232 -14.46 -3.10 -0.85
C GLU A 232 -14.28 -4.24 -1.87
N GLU A 233 -13.22 -4.23 -2.68
CA GLU A 233 -12.98 -5.23 -3.73
C GLU A 233 -11.53 -5.75 -3.68
N LYS A 234 -11.20 -6.61 -2.71
CA LYS A 234 -9.99 -7.45 -2.79
C LYS A 234 -10.20 -8.61 -3.76
N LYS A 235 -10.54 -8.32 -5.02
CA LYS A 235 -10.49 -9.37 -6.05
C LYS A 235 -9.00 -9.66 -6.32
N LEU A 236 -8.58 -10.87 -5.97
CA LEU A 236 -7.27 -11.37 -6.40
C LEU A 236 -7.24 -11.30 -7.94
N PRO A 237 -6.11 -10.84 -8.52
CA PRO A 237 -5.98 -10.82 -9.95
C PRO A 237 -6.17 -12.23 -10.53
N ASP A 238 -6.99 -12.37 -11.57
CA ASP A 238 -7.15 -13.64 -12.28
C ASP A 238 -5.81 -14.06 -12.92
N LYS A 239 -5.61 -15.35 -13.19
CA LYS A 239 -4.35 -15.88 -13.76
C LYS A 239 -3.93 -15.17 -15.05
N ASN A 240 -4.91 -14.73 -15.86
CA ASN A 240 -4.68 -13.99 -17.10
C ASN A 240 -4.17 -12.56 -16.87
N GLU A 241 -4.40 -11.95 -15.69
CA GLU A 241 -3.97 -10.58 -15.40
C GLU A 241 -2.45 -10.44 -15.30
N SER A 242 -1.75 -11.53 -14.95
CA SER A 242 -0.28 -11.56 -14.91
C SER A 242 0.40 -11.28 -16.26
N LEU A 243 -0.31 -11.47 -17.38
CA LEU A 243 0.19 -11.20 -18.74
C LEU A 243 0.17 -9.71 -19.09
N HIS A 244 -0.58 -8.90 -18.36
CA HIS A 244 -0.74 -7.47 -18.63
C HIS A 244 0.00 -6.57 -17.63
N THR A 245 0.79 -7.15 -16.74
CA THR A 245 1.59 -6.41 -15.76
C THR A 245 2.94 -5.96 -16.33
N LEU A 246 3.22 -4.66 -16.28
CA LEU A 246 4.56 -4.11 -16.44
C LEU A 246 5.44 -4.58 -15.27
N ARG A 247 6.36 -5.51 -15.53
CA ARG A 247 7.35 -5.99 -14.57
C ARG A 247 8.46 -4.97 -14.30
N PHE A 248 9.12 -5.11 -13.15
CA PHE A 248 10.21 -4.23 -12.71
C PHE A 248 11.32 -4.02 -13.76
N HIS A 249 11.77 -5.08 -14.44
CA HIS A 249 12.87 -4.97 -15.43
C HIS A 249 12.53 -4.07 -16.63
N HIS A 250 11.25 -3.87 -16.95
CA HIS A 250 10.84 -2.90 -17.99
C HIS A 250 11.06 -1.44 -17.55
N LEU A 251 11.09 -1.20 -16.23
CA LEU A 251 11.13 0.13 -15.62
C LEU A 251 12.48 0.40 -14.92
N GLU A 252 13.33 -0.61 -14.74
CA GLU A 252 14.54 -0.58 -13.90
C GLU A 252 15.43 0.66 -14.17
N SER A 253 15.65 1.00 -15.44
CA SER A 253 16.52 2.13 -15.84
C SER A 253 15.94 3.53 -15.56
N HIS A 254 14.63 3.63 -15.31
CA HIS A 254 13.91 4.89 -15.10
C HIS A 254 13.02 4.86 -13.86
N PHE A 255 13.22 3.87 -12.99
CA PHE A 255 12.34 3.63 -11.85
C PHE A 255 12.34 4.80 -10.87
N ASP A 256 13.50 5.43 -10.66
CA ASP A 256 13.67 6.62 -9.83
C ASP A 256 12.85 7.81 -10.33
N LYS A 257 12.89 8.08 -11.65
CA LYS A 257 12.11 9.13 -12.30
C LYS A 257 10.63 8.85 -12.25
N MET A 258 10.23 7.60 -12.44
CA MET A 258 8.82 7.20 -12.32
C MET A 258 8.31 7.38 -10.88
N MET A 259 9.06 6.93 -9.88
CA MET A 259 8.66 7.09 -8.48
C MET A 259 8.57 8.54 -8.06
N THR A 260 9.51 9.39 -8.47
CA THR A 260 9.44 10.84 -8.22
C THR A 260 8.26 11.49 -8.93
N PHE A 261 7.94 11.09 -10.17
CA PHE A 261 6.75 11.55 -10.90
C PHE A 261 5.44 11.16 -10.20
N ILE A 262 5.37 9.94 -9.64
CA ILE A 262 4.22 9.46 -8.86
C ILE A 262 4.08 10.23 -7.54
N LEU A 263 5.20 10.44 -6.82
CA LEU A 263 5.24 11.17 -5.55
C LEU A 263 4.89 12.66 -5.71
N ASP A 264 5.16 13.22 -6.88
CA ASP A 264 4.76 14.58 -7.24
C ASP A 264 3.28 14.67 -7.70
N GLU A 265 2.53 13.58 -7.65
CA GLU A 265 1.12 13.50 -8.08
C GLU A 265 0.89 13.94 -9.54
N LYS A 266 1.90 13.82 -10.39
CA LYS A 266 1.83 14.23 -11.81
C LYS A 266 1.16 13.20 -12.71
N MET A 267 0.84 12.02 -12.18
CA MET A 267 0.23 10.95 -12.94
C MET A 267 -1.30 11.08 -12.96
N LEU A 268 -1.88 11.05 -14.16
CA LEU A 268 -3.33 11.01 -14.34
C LEU A 268 -3.86 9.61 -14.02
N TYR A 269 -4.44 9.42 -12.84
CA TYR A 269 -5.00 8.14 -12.40
C TYR A 269 -6.41 7.86 -12.90
N ASP A 270 -7.19 8.90 -13.22
CA ASP A 270 -8.62 8.75 -13.56
C ASP A 270 -8.86 8.05 -14.91
N GLN A 271 -7.84 7.99 -15.76
CA GLN A 271 -7.87 7.21 -17.02
C GLN A 271 -7.68 5.71 -16.80
N ILE A 272 -7.16 5.31 -15.63
CA ILE A 272 -6.94 3.89 -15.33
C ILE A 272 -8.29 3.28 -14.93
N PRO A 273 -8.71 2.17 -15.56
CA PRO A 273 -9.99 1.54 -15.23
C PRO A 273 -10.00 1.08 -13.78
N LYS A 274 -11.19 1.02 -13.17
CA LYS A 274 -11.33 0.61 -11.78
C LYS A 274 -10.82 -0.83 -11.58
N ASN A 275 -11.33 -1.74 -12.40
CA ASN A 275 -11.02 -3.17 -12.41
C ASN A 275 -11.16 -3.72 -13.85
N GLU A 276 -10.94 -5.02 -14.04
CA GLU A 276 -11.00 -5.65 -15.37
C GLU A 276 -12.41 -5.63 -15.98
N ASP A 277 -13.45 -5.76 -15.14
CA ASP A 277 -14.84 -5.71 -15.58
C ASP A 277 -15.11 -4.38 -16.33
N VAL A 278 -14.63 -3.26 -15.76
CA VAL A 278 -14.77 -1.91 -16.36
C VAL A 278 -13.78 -1.66 -17.50
N ARG A 279 -12.65 -2.38 -17.56
CA ARG A 279 -11.63 -2.17 -18.60
C ARG A 279 -12.15 -2.45 -20.01
N HIS A 280 -13.05 -3.42 -20.15
CA HIS A 280 -13.62 -3.80 -21.44
C HIS A 280 -14.86 -2.98 -21.82
N ASP A 281 -15.42 -2.23 -20.89
CA ASP A 281 -16.62 -1.42 -21.09
C ASP A 281 -16.26 -0.01 -21.59
N ILE A 282 -16.28 0.18 -22.91
CA ILE A 282 -16.12 1.49 -23.53
C ILE A 282 -17.48 2.21 -23.52
N ASN A 283 -17.58 3.26 -22.70
CA ASN A 283 -18.71 4.17 -22.66
C ASN A 283 -18.21 5.62 -22.91
N ALA A 284 -19.14 6.59 -22.95
CA ALA A 284 -18.78 7.98 -23.22
C ALA A 284 -17.78 8.55 -22.18
N GLU A 285 -17.93 8.17 -20.91
CA GLU A 285 -17.06 8.62 -19.82
C GLU A 285 -15.65 8.03 -19.95
N THR A 286 -15.53 6.71 -20.18
CA THR A 286 -14.22 6.07 -20.36
C THR A 286 -13.52 6.57 -21.61
N PHE A 287 -14.25 6.82 -22.71
CA PHE A 287 -13.70 7.46 -23.91
C PHE A 287 -13.18 8.88 -23.66
N LEU A 288 -13.95 9.71 -22.95
CA LEU A 288 -13.54 11.08 -22.60
C LEU A 288 -12.31 11.08 -21.69
N SER A 289 -12.28 10.21 -20.68
CA SER A 289 -11.16 10.08 -19.75
C SER A 289 -9.87 9.63 -20.48
N MET A 290 -9.95 8.61 -21.33
CA MET A 290 -8.81 8.15 -22.14
C MET A 290 -8.33 9.21 -23.12
N SER A 291 -9.24 9.91 -23.79
CA SER A 291 -8.88 10.96 -24.76
C SER A 291 -8.19 12.14 -24.05
N SER A 292 -8.72 12.56 -22.91
CA SER A 292 -8.12 13.64 -22.10
C SER A 292 -6.73 13.24 -21.58
N GLY A 293 -6.57 11.99 -21.13
CA GLY A 293 -5.30 11.44 -20.70
C GLY A 293 -4.26 11.38 -21.83
N PHE A 294 -4.68 10.96 -23.02
CA PHE A 294 -3.84 11.00 -24.23
C PHE A 294 -3.42 12.43 -24.57
N GLU A 295 -4.36 13.38 -24.61
CA GLU A 295 -4.06 14.78 -24.90
C GLU A 295 -3.05 15.34 -23.91
N TYR A 296 -3.25 15.14 -22.60
CA TYR A 296 -2.31 15.58 -21.57
C TYR A 296 -0.89 15.00 -21.78
N ILE A 297 -0.77 13.70 -22.04
CA ILE A 297 0.53 13.06 -22.28
C ILE A 297 1.15 13.61 -23.57
N PHE A 298 0.35 13.80 -24.62
CA PHE A 298 0.81 14.36 -25.89
C PHE A 298 1.34 15.78 -25.72
N GLU A 299 0.62 16.64 -24.99
CA GLU A 299 1.04 18.01 -24.69
C GLU A 299 2.34 18.04 -23.87
N MET A 300 2.47 17.15 -22.89
CA MET A 300 3.66 17.03 -22.06
C MET A 300 4.90 16.59 -22.87
N LEU A 301 4.74 15.64 -23.79
CA LEU A 301 5.83 15.11 -24.61
C LEU A 301 6.16 16.01 -25.81
N TYR A 302 5.17 16.72 -26.34
CA TYR A 302 5.30 17.53 -27.54
C TYR A 302 4.78 18.97 -27.34
N PRO A 303 5.34 19.74 -26.39
CA PRO A 303 4.87 21.09 -26.08
C PRO A 303 4.99 22.05 -27.29
N GLN A 304 5.88 21.74 -28.24
CA GLN A 304 6.09 22.52 -29.46
C GLN A 304 5.02 22.26 -30.53
N ASN A 305 4.35 21.10 -30.51
CA ASN A 305 3.29 20.74 -31.47
C ASN A 305 1.95 21.46 -31.17
N LEU A 306 1.83 22.09 -30.00
CA LEU A 306 0.72 22.96 -29.63
C LEU A 306 0.81 24.36 -30.30
N SER A 307 1.86 24.62 -31.08
CA SER A 307 1.96 25.85 -31.87
C SER A 307 1.00 25.81 -33.07
N LYS A 308 -0.18 26.44 -32.87
CA LYS A 308 -0.95 27.21 -33.87
C LYS A 308 -0.80 26.75 -35.32
N ASN A 309 -1.66 25.84 -35.78
CA ASN A 309 -2.20 25.71 -37.16
C ASN A 309 -2.73 24.30 -37.47
N ASN A 310 -3.46 23.65 -36.55
CA ASN A 310 -4.27 22.49 -36.94
C ASN A 310 -5.76 22.87 -36.91
N PRO A 311 -6.38 23.23 -38.04
CA PRO A 311 -7.79 23.65 -38.10
C PRO A 311 -8.78 22.56 -37.68
N LEU A 312 -8.32 21.33 -37.42
CA LEU A 312 -9.12 20.25 -36.84
C LEU A 312 -9.25 20.36 -35.31
N TYR A 313 -8.30 20.99 -34.62
CA TYR A 313 -8.28 21.10 -33.15
C TYR A 313 -9.33 22.11 -32.62
N ASP A 314 -9.64 23.15 -33.41
CA ASP A 314 -10.68 24.14 -33.06
C ASP A 314 -12.11 23.63 -33.31
N ARG A 315 -12.29 22.50 -34.00
CA ARG A 315 -13.62 21.93 -34.29
C ARG A 315 -14.14 21.00 -33.20
N THR A 316 -13.27 20.45 -32.34
CA THR A 316 -13.65 19.52 -31.27
C THR A 316 -13.97 20.20 -29.94
N LYS A 317 -13.71 21.52 -29.80
CA LYS A 317 -14.04 22.34 -28.62
C LYS A 317 -15.39 23.07 -28.70
N LYS A 318 -16.22 22.79 -29.71
CA LYS A 318 -17.62 23.23 -29.81
C LYS A 318 -18.52 22.01 -29.70
#